data_AF-W0Q620-F1
#
_entry.id   AF-W0Q620-F1
#
_cell.length_a   1.000
_cell.length_b   1.000
_cell.length_c   1.000
_cell.angle_alpha   90.00
_cell.angle_beta   90.00
_cell.angle_gamma   90.00
#
_symmetry.space_group_name_H-M   'P 1'
#
loop_
_entity.id
_entity.type
_entity.pdbx_description
1 polymer ?
#
loop_
_entity_poly.entity_id
_entity_poly.type
_entity_poly.pdbx_seq_one_letter_code
_entity_poly.pdbx_strand_id
1 'polypeptide(L)' 'MLIGLKRSINYLFTYQAYPELNIAHTTNLVESFFRQMKVKLVPHQGLTDEHKMMFIKDFVCQKS' A
#
# COMPACT_ATOMS: atom_id res chain seq x y z
N MET A 1 -7.46 20.40 -9.89
CA MET A 1 -7.87 19.04 -9.46
C MET A 1 -6.97 18.03 -10.18
N LEU A 2 -6.25 17.19 -9.44
CA LEU A 2 -5.23 16.29 -9.99
C LEU A 2 -5.87 15.26 -10.94
N ILE A 3 -5.31 15.09 -12.15
CA ILE A 3 -5.83 14.22 -13.22
C ILE A 3 -6.06 12.77 -12.73
N GLY A 4 -5.21 12.29 -11.82
CA GLY A 4 -5.36 10.97 -11.21
C GLY A 4 -6.66 10.80 -10.44
N LEU A 5 -7.04 11.79 -9.61
CA LEU A 5 -8.27 11.73 -8.81
C LEU A 5 -9.53 11.73 -9.68
N LYS A 6 -9.55 12.55 -10.74
CA LYS A 6 -10.68 12.57 -11.69
C LYS A 6 -10.87 11.22 -12.39
N ARG A 7 -9.79 10.49 -12.66
CA ARG A 7 -9.84 9.17 -13.33
C ARG A 7 -10.21 8.05 -12.36
N SER A 8 -9.80 8.13 -11.10
CA SER A 8 -10.08 7.11 -10.09
C SER A 8 -11.40 7.32 -9.33
N ILE A 9 -12.05 8.49 -9.44
CA ILE A 9 -13.23 8.85 -8.65
C ILE A 9 -14.36 7.81 -8.74
N ASN A 10 -14.58 7.22 -9.93
CA ASN A 10 -15.63 6.22 -10.16
C ASN A 10 -15.35 4.89 -9.45
N TYR A 11 -14.07 4.61 -9.14
CA TYR A 11 -13.64 3.37 -8.49
C TYR A 11 -13.39 3.55 -6.98
N LEU A 12 -13.17 4.79 -6.53
CA LEU A 12 -12.79 5.10 -5.15
C LEU A 12 -13.86 4.70 -4.13
N PHE A 13 -15.12 4.75 -4.55
CA PHE A 13 -16.29 4.49 -3.69
C PHE A 13 -17.02 3.20 -4.05
N THR A 14 -16.43 2.31 -4.86
CA THR A 14 -17.06 1.04 -5.24
C THR A 14 -17.40 0.18 -4.03
N TYR A 15 -16.58 0.20 -2.98
CA TYR A 15 -16.87 -0.52 -1.73
C TYR A 15 -18.11 0.02 -0.98
N GLN A 16 -18.48 1.29 -1.18
CA GLN A 16 -19.68 1.89 -0.61
C GLN A 16 -20.91 1.68 -1.50
N ALA A 17 -20.71 1.69 -2.82
CA ALA A 17 -21.79 1.49 -3.80
C ALA A 17 -22.30 0.04 -3.85
N TYR A 18 -21.46 -0.94 -3.49
CA TYR A 18 -21.76 -2.37 -3.57
C TYR A 18 -21.42 -3.09 -2.24
N PRO A 19 -22.13 -2.80 -1.14
CA PRO A 19 -21.85 -3.39 0.17
C PRO A 19 -22.02 -4.92 0.21
N GLU A 20 -22.86 -5.48 -0.66
CA GLU A 20 -23.11 -6.91 -0.80
C GLU A 20 -21.87 -7.71 -1.25
N LEU A 21 -20.94 -7.05 -1.94
CA LEU A 21 -19.68 -7.66 -2.36
C LEU A 21 -18.68 -7.83 -1.20
N ASN A 22 -18.99 -7.30 -0.01
CA ASN A 22 -18.13 -7.34 1.18
C ASN A 22 -16.68 -6.89 0.91
N ILE A 23 -16.52 -5.90 0.02
CA ILE A 23 -15.21 -5.32 -0.27
C ILE A 23 -14.76 -4.55 0.97
N ALA A 24 -13.75 -5.07 1.65
CA ALA A 24 -13.19 -4.41 2.82
C ALA A 24 -12.66 -3.02 2.46
N HIS A 25 -12.73 -2.08 3.40
CA HIS A 25 -12.06 -0.78 3.29
C HIS A 25 -10.54 -0.95 3.45
N THR A 26 -9.92 -1.58 2.45
CA THR A 26 -8.52 -2.03 2.47
C THR A 26 -7.53 -0.89 2.29
N THR A 27 -7.98 0.29 1.86
CA THR A 27 -7.14 1.50 1.73
C THR A 27 -6.32 1.73 2.99
N ASN A 28 -6.96 1.67 4.17
CA ASN A 28 -6.29 1.88 5.44
C ASN A 28 -5.25 0.79 5.78
N LEU A 29 -5.52 -0.46 5.39
CA LEU A 29 -4.59 -1.58 5.63
C LEU A 29 -3.36 -1.47 4.72
N VAL A 30 -3.59 -1.19 3.45
CA VAL A 30 -2.54 -1.02 2.44
C VAL A 30 -1.67 0.19 2.80
N GLU A 31 -2.28 1.34 3.09
CA GLU A 31 -1.57 2.55 3.52
C GLU A 31 -0.79 2.33 4.83
N SER A 32 -1.40 1.69 5.83
CA SER A 32 -0.73 1.36 7.10
C SER A 32 0.47 0.43 6.89
N PHE A 33 0.34 -0.58 6.03
CA PHE A 33 1.43 -1.49 5.68
C PHE A 33 2.59 -0.76 5.01
N PHE A 34 2.31 0.04 3.97
CA PHE A 34 3.34 0.80 3.26
C PHE A 34 3.98 1.87 4.14
N ARG A 35 3.23 2.48 5.07
CA ARG A 35 3.78 3.40 6.07
C ARG A 35 4.81 2.70 6.96
N GLN A 36 4.47 1.54 7.50
CA GLN A 36 5.39 0.76 8.34
C GLN A 36 6.66 0.34 7.58
N MET A 37 6.50 -0.09 6.32
CA MET A 37 7.62 -0.47 5.46
C MET A 37 8.56 0.71 5.21
N LYS A 38 8.01 1.87 4.82
CA LYS A 38 8.80 3.08 4.56
C LYS A 38 9.56 3.54 5.79
N VAL A 39 8.92 3.55 6.96
CA VAL A 39 9.58 3.94 8.22
C VAL A 39 10.79 3.07 8.50
N LYS A 40 10.70 1.76 8.27
CA LYS A 40 11.84 0.84 8.44
C LYS A 40 12.90 0.97 7.34
N LEU A 41 12.53 1.43 6.13
CA LEU A 41 13.46 1.59 5.01
C LEU A 41 14.22 2.93 5.03
N VAL A 42 13.63 3.99 5.59
CA VAL A 42 14.20 5.36 5.64
C VAL A 42 15.60 5.42 6.26
N PRO A 43 15.93 4.71 7.35
CA PRO A 43 17.29 4.66 7.90
C PRO A 43 18.32 4.01 6.96
N HIS A 44 17.86 3.27 5.96
CA HIS A 44 18.67 2.46 5.05
C HIS A 44 18.63 2.97 3.60
N GLN A 45 18.54 4.29 3.41
CA GLN A 45 18.48 4.91 2.08
C GLN A 45 19.69 4.61 1.18
N GLY A 46 20.84 4.27 1.77
CA GLY A 46 22.07 3.91 1.05
C GLY A 46 22.12 2.46 0.52
N LEU A 47 21.07 1.66 0.71
CA LEU A 47 21.04 0.29 0.20
C LEU A 47 21.02 0.27 -1.34
N THR A 48 21.72 -0.73 -1.90
CA THR A 48 21.56 -1.07 -3.32
C THR A 48 20.16 -1.60 -3.58
N ASP A 49 19.75 -1.60 -4.84
CA ASP A 49 18.40 -2.05 -5.19
C ASP A 49 18.20 -3.56 -4.91
N GLU A 50 19.26 -4.37 -4.99
CA GLU A 50 19.20 -5.77 -4.56
C GLU A 50 18.87 -5.91 -3.08
N HIS A 51 19.53 -5.13 -2.22
CA HIS A 51 19.29 -5.17 -0.77
C HIS A 51 17.94 -4.58 -0.39
N LYS A 52 17.46 -3.54 -1.09
CA LYS A 52 16.07 -3.06 -0.91
C LYS A 52 15.06 -4.15 -1.26
N MET A 53 15.30 -4.90 -2.34
CA MET A 53 14.42 -6.01 -2.73
C MET A 53 14.42 -7.14 -1.68
N MET A 54 15.58 -7.47 -1.12
CA MET A 54 15.68 -8.45 -0.03
C MET A 54 14.93 -7.97 1.22
N PHE A 55 15.11 -6.70 1.61
CA PHE A 55 14.36 -6.08 2.71
C PHE A 55 12.83 -6.16 2.48
N ILE A 56 12.37 -5.83 1.27
CA ILE A 56 10.93 -5.86 0.94
C ILE A 56 10.40 -7.30 1.03
N LYS A 57 11.14 -8.28 0.49
CA LYS A 57 10.79 -9.70 0.59
C LYS A 57 10.66 -10.14 2.04
N ASP A 58 11.66 -9.84 2.87
CA ASP A 58 11.64 -10.18 4.29
C ASP A 58 10.51 -9.48 5.04
N PHE A 59 10.28 -8.20 4.74
CA PHE A 59 9.20 -7.41 5.37
C PHE A 59 7.81 -7.96 5.03
N VAL A 60 7.60 -8.44 3.80
CA VAL A 60 6.34 -9.06 3.37
C VAL A 60 6.20 -10.48 3.95
N CYS A 61 7.27 -11.27 3.94
CA CYS A 61 7.27 -12.66 4.42
C CYS A 61 7.26 -12.80 5.94
N GLN A 62 7.67 -11.80 6.71
CA GLN A 62 7.58 -11.80 8.19
C GLN A 62 6.15 -11.76 8.72
N LYS A 63 5.13 -11.60 7.86
CA LYS A 63 3.72 -11.75 8.24
C LYS A 63 3.25 -13.19 7.96
N SER A 64 3.71 -14.15 8.77
CA SER A 64 3.08 -15.46 9.00
C SER A 64 3.02 -15.71 10.50
#